data_AF-A0A5Q4F8X9-F1
#
_entry.id   AF-A0A5Q4F8X9-F1
#
_cell.length_a   1.000
_cell.length_b   1.000
_cell.length_c   1.000
_cell.angle_alpha   90.00
_cell.angle_beta   90.00
_cell.angle_gamma   90.00
#
_symmetry.space_group_name_H-M   'P 1'
#
loop_
_entity.id
_entity.type
_entity.pdbx_description
1 polymer ?
#
loop_
_entity_poly.entity_id
_entity_poly.type
_entity_poly.pdbx_seq_one_letter_code
_entity_poly.pdbx_strand_id
1 'polypeptide(L)'
;MTPDSELNIRNYKRIAFINWLLSVPILLIFAWPYFFLSELLSVNKALSFPGSILFGLPFMLTILHGHVTMALGAAHRSLYYSWLSEAPFTYGLLFHEMIISTRFRLVLFGISLVILLSGLAFR
;
A
#
# COMPACT_ATOMS: atom_id res chain seq x y z
N MET A 1 18.31 -9.20 -32.93
CA MET A 1 18.27 -8.38 -31.70
C MET A 1 17.46 -9.15 -30.70
N THR A 2 18.12 -9.81 -29.76
CA THR A 2 17.44 -10.61 -28.74
C THR A 2 16.89 -9.69 -27.64
N PRO A 3 15.61 -9.79 -27.25
CA PRO A 3 14.99 -8.93 -26.25
C PRO A 3 15.35 -9.35 -24.81
N ASP A 4 16.57 -9.85 -24.57
CA ASP A 4 16.95 -10.52 -23.32
C ASP A 4 17.45 -9.54 -22.24
N SER A 5 17.53 -8.24 -22.53
CA SER A 5 18.15 -7.26 -21.62
C SER A 5 17.20 -6.64 -20.60
N GLU A 6 15.87 -6.70 -20.79
CA GLU A 6 14.91 -6.09 -19.85
C GLU A 6 14.38 -7.09 -18.79
N LEU A 7 14.45 -8.39 -19.08
CA LEU A 7 13.90 -9.51 -18.30
C LEU A 7 14.90 -10.12 -17.29
N ASN A 8 15.69 -9.29 -16.59
CA ASN A 8 16.62 -9.80 -15.59
C ASN A 8 15.96 -9.81 -14.19
N ILE A 9 16.03 -10.92 -13.46
CA ILE A 9 15.61 -11.04 -12.04
C ILE A 9 16.21 -9.91 -11.18
N ARG A 10 17.39 -9.41 -11.56
CA ARG A 10 18.03 -8.24 -10.94
C ARG A 10 17.18 -6.97 -11.01
N ASN A 11 16.43 -6.75 -12.09
CA ASN A 11 15.52 -5.62 -12.24
C ASN A 11 14.27 -5.79 -11.35
N TYR A 12 13.72 -7.00 -11.24
CA TYR A 12 12.60 -7.28 -10.33
C TYR A 12 12.95 -6.99 -8.87
N LYS A 13 14.16 -7.38 -8.43
CA LYS A 13 14.66 -7.06 -7.09
C LYS A 13 14.81 -5.56 -6.86
N ARG A 14 15.28 -4.80 -7.85
CA ARG A 14 15.40 -3.34 -7.77
C ARG A 14 14.03 -2.68 -7.66
N ILE A 15 13.06 -3.08 -8.47
CA ILE A 15 11.69 -2.54 -8.43
C ILE A 15 11.03 -2.86 -7.08
N ALA A 16 11.15 -4.09 -6.59
CA ALA A 16 10.64 -4.47 -5.28
C ALA A 16 11.27 -3.65 -4.14
N PHE A 17 12.59 -3.42 -4.18
CA PHE A 17 13.29 -2.60 -3.20
C PHE A 17 12.84 -1.14 -3.23
N ILE A 18 12.72 -0.54 -4.42
CA ILE A 18 12.22 0.83 -4.59
C ILE A 18 10.79 0.94 -4.06
N ASN A 19 9.92 -0.01 -4.38
CA ASN A 19 8.55 -0.01 -3.86
C ASN A 19 8.50 -0.12 -2.33
N TRP A 20 9.36 -0.94 -1.74
CA TRP A 20 9.44 -1.05 -0.29
C TRP A 20 9.97 0.24 0.35
N LEU A 21 10.95 0.88 -0.29
CA LEU A 21 11.46 2.18 0.16
C LEU A 21 10.39 3.28 0.04
N LEU A 22 9.54 3.22 -1.00
CA LEU A 22 8.44 4.16 -1.23
C LEU A 22 7.24 3.92 -0.30
N SER A 23 7.05 2.71 0.24
CA SER A 23 5.86 2.40 1.04
C SER A 23 5.79 3.25 2.30
N VAL A 24 6.90 3.40 3.02
CA VAL A 24 6.97 4.18 4.26
C VAL A 24 6.66 5.68 4.06
N PRO A 25 7.32 6.41 3.15
CA PRO A 25 7.02 7.83 2.95
C PRO A 25 5.61 8.05 2.42
N ILE A 26 5.11 7.20 1.52
CA ILE A 26 3.74 7.31 1.02
C ILE A 26 2.73 7.09 2.16
N LEU A 27 2.94 6.08 3.00
CA LEU A 27 2.07 5.83 4.14
C LEU A 27 1.99 7.05 5.06
N LEU A 28 3.14 7.67 5.38
CA LEU A 28 3.18 8.85 6.24
C LEU A 28 2.43 10.04 5.63
N ILE A 29 2.64 10.30 4.34
CA ILE A 29 1.95 11.40 3.62
C ILE A 29 0.44 11.20 3.65
N PHE A 30 -0.05 9.98 3.40
CA PHE A 30 -1.49 9.71 3.35
C PHE A 30 -2.14 9.48 4.71
N ALA A 31 -1.39 9.10 5.73
CA ALA A 31 -1.89 9.01 7.10
C ALA A 31 -2.14 10.41 7.71
N TRP A 32 -1.38 11.42 7.26
CA TRP A 32 -1.41 12.74 7.87
C TRP A 32 -2.78 13.44 7.82
N PRO A 33 -3.51 13.50 6.68
CA PRO A 33 -4.82 14.12 6.63
C PRO A 33 -5.81 13.57 7.66
N TYR A 34 -5.80 12.25 7.87
CA TYR A 34 -6.65 11.62 8.88
C TYR A 34 -6.23 12.01 10.30
N PHE A 35 -4.92 12.04 10.57
CA PHE A 35 -4.41 12.44 11.89
C PHE A 35 -4.82 13.88 12.23
N PHE A 36 -4.59 14.83 11.32
CA PHE A 36 -5.01 16.23 11.52
C PHE A 36 -6.53 16.37 11.68
N LEU A 37 -7.30 15.63 10.88
CA LEU A 37 -8.76 15.66 11.00
C LEU A 37 -9.22 15.13 12.37
N SER A 38 -8.59 14.06 12.86
CA SER A 38 -8.89 13.51 14.19
C SER A 38 -8.50 14.46 15.32
N GLU A 39 -7.40 15.21 15.16
CA GLU A 39 -6.95 16.22 16.12
C GLU A 39 -7.88 17.43 16.15
N LEU A 40 -8.30 17.92 14.98
CA LEU A 40 -9.29 19.01 14.85
C LEU A 40 -10.63 18.63 15.50
N LEU A 41 -11.00 17.36 15.42
CA LEU A 41 -12.21 16.81 16.04
C LEU A 41 -12.02 16.40 17.52
N SER A 42 -10.83 16.63 18.08
CA SER A 42 -10.41 16.26 19.43
C SER A 42 -10.66 14.80 19.79
N VAL A 43 -10.48 13.91 18.82
CA VAL A 43 -10.51 12.46 19.02
C VAL A 43 -9.27 12.03 19.82
N ASN A 44 -9.43 11.04 20.70
CA ASN A 44 -8.33 10.51 21.50
C ASN A 44 -7.20 9.95 20.61
N LYS A 45 -5.95 10.34 20.92
CA LYS A 45 -4.72 9.92 20.21
C LYS A 45 -4.62 8.38 20.08
N ALA A 46 -5.11 7.63 21.07
CA ALA A 46 -5.11 6.17 21.05
C ALA A 46 -5.92 5.58 19.86
N LEU A 47 -6.97 6.27 19.40
CA LEU A 47 -7.76 5.89 18.22
C LEU A 47 -7.26 6.57 16.95
N SER A 48 -6.70 7.79 17.06
CA SER A 48 -6.18 8.56 15.93
C SER A 48 -5.00 7.87 15.22
N PHE A 49 -4.04 7.31 15.96
CA PHE A 49 -2.88 6.64 15.37
C PHE A 49 -3.21 5.38 14.56
N PRO A 50 -3.95 4.39 15.08
CA PRO A 50 -4.32 3.23 14.27
C PRO A 50 -5.26 3.62 13.12
N GLY A 51 -6.17 4.57 13.33
CA GLY A 51 -7.06 5.07 12.29
C GLY A 51 -6.31 5.73 11.13
N SER A 52 -5.28 6.54 11.42
CA SER A 52 -4.49 7.23 10.39
C SER A 52 -3.67 6.26 9.54
N ILE A 53 -3.09 5.24 10.17
CA ILE A 53 -2.37 4.18 9.45
C ILE A 53 -3.35 3.40 8.55
N LEU A 54 -4.49 2.98 9.09
CA LEU A 54 -5.50 2.23 8.32
C LEU A 54 -6.07 3.04 7.16
N PHE A 55 -6.18 4.36 7.32
CA PHE A 55 -6.58 5.27 6.25
C PHE A 55 -5.50 5.41 5.18
N GLY A 56 -4.23 5.51 5.56
CA GLY A 56 -3.11 5.69 4.62
C GLY A 56 -2.76 4.44 3.80
N LEU A 57 -2.93 3.25 4.39
CA LEU A 57 -2.64 1.96 3.75
C LEU A 57 -3.28 1.77 2.35
N PRO A 58 -4.60 1.97 2.15
CA PRO A 58 -5.21 1.77 0.83
C PRO A 58 -4.64 2.70 -0.25
N PHE A 59 -4.27 3.94 0.09
CA PHE A 59 -3.63 4.87 -0.84
C PHE A 59 -2.19 4.46 -1.15
N MET A 60 -1.43 4.08 -0.12
CA MET A 60 -0.09 3.53 -0.28
C MET A 60 -0.09 2.34 -1.23
N LEU A 61 -0.97 1.36 -0.99
CA LEU A 61 -1.11 0.17 -1.83
C LEU A 61 -1.50 0.53 -3.28
N THR A 62 -2.38 1.52 -3.46
CA THR A 62 -2.79 1.99 -4.79
C THR A 62 -1.61 2.57 -5.59
N ILE A 63 -0.81 3.42 -4.96
CA ILE A 63 0.34 4.05 -5.62
C ILE A 63 1.43 3.03 -5.91
N LEU A 64 1.75 2.16 -4.95
CA LEU A 64 2.72 1.08 -5.16
C LEU A 64 2.30 0.16 -6.30
N HIS A 65 1.01 -0.18 -6.35
CA HIS A 65 0.45 -0.98 -7.42
C HIS A 65 0.53 -0.29 -8.79
N GLY A 66 0.22 1.01 -8.84
CA GLY A 66 0.36 1.83 -10.03
C GLY A 66 1.81 1.90 -10.51
N HIS A 67 2.76 2.11 -9.59
CA HIS A 67 4.18 2.18 -9.91
C HIS A 67 4.71 0.87 -10.52
N VAL A 68 4.37 -0.29 -9.94
CA VAL A 68 4.71 -1.62 -10.52
C VAL A 68 4.16 -1.75 -11.94
N THR A 69 2.89 -1.37 -12.14
CA THR A 69 2.22 -1.52 -13.44
C THR A 69 2.84 -0.60 -14.49
N MET A 70 3.25 0.62 -14.12
CA MET A 70 3.96 1.55 -15.02
C MET A 70 5.39 1.11 -15.31
N ALA A 71 6.11 0.58 -14.32
CA ALA A 71 7.51 0.18 -14.46
C ALA A 71 7.71 -1.11 -15.27
N LEU A 72 6.72 -2.01 -15.29
CA LEU A 72 6.82 -3.32 -15.95
C LEU A 72 5.89 -3.50 -17.16
N GLY A 73 4.82 -2.71 -17.27
CA GLY A 73 3.79 -2.90 -18.28
C GLY A 73 2.93 -4.16 -18.06
N ALA A 74 1.82 -4.28 -18.80
CA ALA A 74 0.82 -5.33 -18.60
C ALA A 74 1.36 -6.75 -18.86
N ALA A 75 2.29 -6.92 -19.80
CA ALA A 75 2.82 -8.22 -20.21
C ALA A 75 3.83 -8.81 -19.21
N HIS A 76 4.60 -7.98 -18.50
CA HIS A 76 5.63 -8.45 -17.55
C HIS A 76 5.15 -8.48 -16.10
N ARG A 77 3.96 -7.91 -15.85
CA ARG A 77 3.28 -7.94 -14.56
C ARG A 77 3.00 -9.38 -14.08
N SER A 78 2.57 -10.28 -14.97
CA SER A 78 2.28 -11.68 -14.62
C SER A 78 3.55 -12.45 -14.22
N LEU A 79 4.65 -12.28 -14.96
CA LEU A 79 5.95 -12.87 -14.59
C LEU A 79 6.48 -12.32 -13.27
N TYR A 80 6.34 -11.01 -13.03
CA TYR A 80 6.74 -10.39 -11.78
C TYR A 80 5.94 -10.93 -10.59
N TYR A 81 4.62 -11.07 -10.71
CA TYR A 81 3.80 -11.64 -9.65
C TYR A 81 4.06 -13.14 -9.42
N SER A 82 4.34 -13.90 -10.49
CA SER A 82 4.78 -15.31 -10.36
C SER A 82 6.08 -15.41 -9.56
N TRP A 83 7.08 -14.59 -9.89
CA TRP A 83 8.35 -14.52 -9.14
C TRP A 83 8.14 -14.06 -7.69
N LEU A 84 7.22 -13.13 -7.46
CA LEU A 84 6.91 -12.63 -6.13
C LEU A 84 6.19 -13.67 -5.25
N SER A 85 5.41 -14.56 -5.88
CA SER A 85 4.71 -15.65 -5.20
C SER A 85 5.66 -16.72 -4.65
N GLU A 86 6.86 -16.86 -5.22
CA GLU A 86 7.90 -17.78 -4.76
C GLU A 86 8.65 -17.27 -3.51
N ALA A 87 8.57 -15.96 -3.19
CA ALA A 87 9.20 -15.35 -2.02
C ALA A 87 8.24 -14.42 -1.23
N PRO A 88 7.10 -14.95 -0.74
CA PRO A 88 6.01 -14.14 -0.20
C PRO A 88 6.38 -13.39 1.07
N PHE A 89 7.22 -13.98 1.93
CA PHE A 89 7.59 -13.40 3.22
C PHE A 89 8.71 -12.35 3.15
N THR A 90 9.50 -12.33 2.07
CA THR A 90 10.66 -11.43 1.94
C THR A 90 10.37 -10.22 1.06
N TYR A 91 9.62 -10.42 -0.03
CA TYR A 91 9.31 -9.37 -1.00
C TYR A 91 7.80 -9.20 -1.27
N GLY A 92 6.96 -10.16 -0.87
CA GLY A 92 5.56 -10.25 -1.29
C GLY A 92 4.50 -9.84 -0.26
N LEU A 93 4.87 -9.50 0.98
CA LEU A 93 3.88 -9.32 2.06
C LEU A 93 2.90 -8.16 1.83
N LEU A 94 3.30 -7.15 1.03
CA LEU A 94 2.44 -6.02 0.61
C LEU A 94 1.87 -6.17 -0.82
N PHE A 95 2.21 -7.24 -1.53
CA PHE A 95 2.00 -7.36 -2.98
C PHE A 95 1.28 -8.63 -3.41
N HIS A 96 0.77 -9.42 -2.45
CA HIS A 96 -0.08 -10.55 -2.75
C HIS A 96 -1.37 -10.07 -3.43
N GLU A 97 -1.86 -10.81 -4.42
CA GLU A 97 -2.98 -10.42 -5.31
C GLU A 97 -4.25 -9.96 -4.54
N MET A 98 -4.42 -10.49 -3.33
CA MET A 98 -5.51 -10.14 -2.41
C MET A 98 -5.43 -8.69 -1.87
N ILE A 99 -4.23 -8.16 -1.64
CA ILE A 99 -3.98 -6.81 -1.10
C ILE A 99 -4.22 -5.74 -2.18
N ILE A 100 -4.13 -6.11 -3.46
CA ILE A 100 -4.37 -5.24 -4.62
C ILE A 100 -5.87 -5.10 -4.91
N SER A 101 -6.70 -6.01 -4.41
CA SER A 101 -8.14 -5.98 -4.68
C SER A 101 -8.75 -4.67 -4.18
N THR A 102 -9.50 -4.00 -5.06
CA THR A 102 -10.24 -2.77 -4.73
C THR A 102 -11.17 -2.97 -3.53
N ARG A 103 -11.70 -4.19 -3.34
CA ARG A 103 -12.54 -4.52 -2.18
C ARG A 103 -11.77 -4.44 -0.87
N PHE A 104 -10.54 -4.96 -0.82
CA PHE A 104 -9.69 -4.90 0.38
C PHE A 104 -9.37 -3.45 0.76
N ARG A 105 -9.01 -2.62 -0.23
CA ARG A 105 -8.75 -1.19 -0.03
C ARG A 105 -9.97 -0.44 0.51
N LEU A 106 -11.16 -0.74 -0.02
CA LEU A 106 -12.42 -0.16 0.46
C LEU A 106 -12.77 -0.60 1.88
N VAL A 107 -12.49 -1.86 2.24
CA VAL A 107 -12.69 -2.35 3.61
C VAL A 107 -11.76 -1.63 4.58
N LEU A 108 -10.46 -1.50 4.27
CA LEU A 108 -9.53 -0.73 5.11
C LEU A 108 -9.98 0.72 5.30
N PHE A 109 -10.39 1.36 4.20
CA PHE A 109 -10.93 2.72 4.25
C PHE A 109 -12.21 2.80 5.10
N GLY A 110 -13.14 1.86 4.94
CA GLY A 110 -14.36 1.78 5.74
C GLY A 110 -14.09 1.59 7.22
N ILE A 111 -13.16 0.70 7.59
CA ILE A 111 -12.73 0.51 8.98
C ILE A 111 -12.13 1.81 9.54
N SER A 112 -11.30 2.52 8.77
CA SER A 112 -10.75 3.81 9.21
C SER A 112 -11.85 4.83 9.50
N LEU A 113 -12.91 4.88 8.68
CA LEU A 113 -14.04 5.77 8.91
C LEU A 113 -14.85 5.37 10.16
N VAL A 114 -15.05 4.07 10.39
CA VAL A 114 -15.73 3.58 11.60
C VAL A 114 -14.94 3.95 12.86
N ILE A 115 -13.60 3.86 12.83
CA ILE A 115 -12.74 4.30 13.94
C ILE A 115 -12.87 5.81 14.18
N LEU A 116 -12.94 6.62 13.12
CA LEU A 116 -13.13 8.06 13.26
C LEU A 116 -14.49 8.38 13.88
N LEU A 117 -15.55 7.73 13.40
CA LEU A 117 -16.92 7.92 13.90
C LEU A 117 -17.09 7.42 15.33
N SER A 118 -16.47 6.30 15.70
CA SER A 118 -16.47 5.83 17.08
C SER A 118 -15.70 6.79 17.97
N GLY A 119 -14.53 7.28 17.54
CA GLY A 119 -13.76 8.30 18.25
C GLY A 119 -14.54 9.61 18.46
N LEU A 120 -15.45 9.96 17.54
CA LEU A 120 -16.37 11.09 17.69
C LEU A 120 -17.53 10.81 18.66
N ALA A 121 -18.10 9.60 18.62
CA ALA A 121 -19.23 9.22 19.47
C ALA A 121 -18.82 8.98 20.94
N PHE A 122 -17.59 8.52 21.16
CA PHE A 122 -17.00 8.27 22.48
C PHE A 122 -16.11 9.44 22.97
N ARG A 123 -16.27 10.63 22.37
CA ARG A 123 -15.56 11.85 22.76
C ARG A 123 -15.98 12.35 24.15
#